data_AF-F7RQZ6-F1
#
_entry.id   AF-F7RQZ6-F1
#
_cell.length_a   1.000
_cell.length_b   1.000
_cell.length_c   1.000
_cell.angle_alpha   90.00
_cell.angle_beta   90.00
_cell.angle_gamma   90.00
#
_symmetry.space_group_name_H-M   'P 1'
#
loop_
_entity.id
_entity.type
_entity.pdbx_description
1 polymer ?
#
loop_
_entity_poly.entity_id
_entity_poly.type
_entity_poly.pdbx_seq_one_letter_code
_entity_poly.pdbx_strand_id
1 'polypeptide(L)'
;MLVRSHISRGHGVIRIRQAIAHKGLSKECIETAIVNSGCDWFELAKDKAIKKYGNPKVTAVKGSKSLALLTKEKAKRVRFLLGQGFSYEQVIYALDYDPSDDFDN
;
A
#
# COMPACT_ATOMS: atom_id res chain seq x y z
N MET A 1 -21.31 -1.11 -1.04
CA MET A 1 -20.59 -1.29 0.24
C MET A 1 -19.35 -0.40 0.26
N LEU A 2 -19.23 0.48 1.24
CA LEU A 2 -18.19 1.53 1.28
C LEU A 2 -16.76 0.96 1.34
N VAL A 3 -16.55 -0.11 2.13
CA VAL A 3 -15.25 -0.81 2.25
C VAL A 3 -14.76 -1.35 0.90
N ARG A 4 -15.62 -2.05 0.14
CA ARG A 4 -15.27 -2.59 -1.19
C ARG A 4 -14.84 -1.50 -2.18
N SER A 5 -15.51 -0.35 -2.15
CA SER A 5 -15.11 0.78 -3.00
C SER A 5 -13.71 1.31 -2.62
N HIS A 6 -13.41 1.41 -1.33
CA HIS A 6 -12.07 1.82 -0.90
C HIS A 6 -10.99 0.77 -1.24
N ILE A 7 -11.29 -0.52 -1.11
CA ILE A 7 -10.39 -1.61 -1.52
C ILE A 7 -10.09 -1.51 -3.02
N SER A 8 -11.12 -1.33 -3.87
CA SER A 8 -10.92 -1.17 -5.32
C SER A 8 -10.03 0.02 -5.69
N ARG A 9 -9.98 1.05 -4.83
CA ARG A 9 -9.12 2.23 -4.99
C ARG A 9 -7.71 2.01 -4.41
N GLY A 10 -7.45 0.89 -3.76
CA GLY A 10 -6.18 0.58 -3.10
C GLY A 10 -5.92 1.46 -1.87
N HIS A 11 -6.94 1.63 -1.04
CA HIS A 11 -6.80 2.25 0.28
C HIS A 11 -6.60 1.19 1.35
N GLY A 12 -5.65 1.42 2.25
CA GLY A 12 -5.45 0.59 3.41
C GLY A 12 -6.46 0.86 4.52
N VAL A 13 -6.45 -0.02 5.52
CA VAL A 13 -7.38 -0.05 6.65
C VAL A 13 -7.51 1.29 7.36
N ILE A 14 -6.40 2.03 7.56
CA ILE A 14 -6.39 3.30 8.30
C ILE A 14 -7.25 4.34 7.58
N ARG A 15 -7.08 4.45 6.25
CA ARG A 15 -7.83 5.41 5.43
C ARG A 15 -9.29 5.02 5.29
N ILE A 16 -9.58 3.71 5.28
CA ILE A 16 -10.96 3.20 5.33
C ILE A 16 -11.62 3.60 6.64
N ARG A 17 -10.99 3.32 7.80
CA ARG A 17 -11.52 3.69 9.11
C ARG A 17 -11.82 5.18 9.21
N GLN A 18 -10.90 6.04 8.79
CA GLN A 18 -11.09 7.49 8.78
C GLN A 18 -12.28 7.90 7.90
N ALA A 19 -12.34 7.43 6.66
CA ALA A 19 -13.41 7.78 5.73
C ALA A 19 -14.81 7.33 6.21
N ILE A 20 -14.88 6.22 6.94
CA ILE A 20 -16.14 5.70 7.46
C ILE A 20 -16.53 6.37 8.79
N ALA A 21 -15.56 6.68 9.65
CA ALA A 21 -15.79 7.42 10.90
C ALA A 21 -16.44 8.80 10.62
N HIS A 22 -16.05 9.47 9.54
CA HIS A 22 -16.69 10.72 9.11
C HIS A 22 -18.17 10.60 8.72
N LYS A 23 -18.69 9.38 8.54
CA LYS A 23 -20.09 9.12 8.19
C LYS A 23 -20.98 8.75 9.38
N GLY A 24 -20.46 8.80 10.61
CA GLY A 24 -21.22 8.53 11.84
C GLY A 24 -21.56 7.05 12.05
N LEU A 25 -20.87 6.14 11.37
CA LEU A 25 -21.03 4.68 11.57
C LEU A 25 -20.31 4.22 12.84
N SER A 26 -20.89 3.25 13.56
CA SER A 26 -20.28 2.70 14.76
C SER A 26 -18.97 1.97 14.44
N LYS A 27 -18.04 1.98 15.39
CA LYS A 27 -16.74 1.33 15.25
C LYS A 27 -16.89 -0.17 15.01
N GLU A 28 -17.85 -0.83 15.67
CA GLU A 28 -18.08 -2.27 15.48
C GLU A 28 -18.46 -2.60 14.04
N CYS A 29 -19.38 -1.85 13.44
CA CYS A 29 -19.77 -2.08 12.05
C CYS A 29 -18.60 -1.96 11.07
N ILE A 30 -17.67 -1.03 11.35
CA ILE A 30 -16.48 -0.82 10.52
C ILE A 30 -15.53 -2.02 10.61
N GLU A 31 -15.22 -2.46 11.84
CA GLU A 31 -14.34 -3.60 12.06
C GLU A 31 -14.92 -4.88 11.45
N THR A 32 -16.22 -5.15 11.67
CA THR A 32 -16.90 -6.29 11.04
C THR A 32 -16.81 -6.24 9.52
N ALA A 33 -17.01 -5.06 8.90
CA ALA A 33 -16.92 -4.92 7.46
C ALA A 33 -15.49 -5.10 6.91
N ILE A 34 -14.46 -4.69 7.67
CA ILE A 34 -13.05 -4.89 7.33
C ILE A 34 -12.68 -6.37 7.45
N VAL A 35 -13.05 -7.03 8.53
CA VAL A 35 -12.79 -8.47 8.75
C VAL A 35 -13.49 -9.31 7.69
N ASN A 36 -14.78 -9.05 7.45
CA ASN A 36 -15.56 -9.78 6.44
C ASN A 36 -15.13 -9.48 5.00
N SER A 37 -14.25 -8.49 4.78
CA SER A 37 -13.75 -8.22 3.43
C SER A 37 -12.82 -9.31 2.91
N GLY A 38 -12.15 -10.07 3.80
CA GLY A 38 -11.16 -11.08 3.43
C GLY A 38 -9.98 -10.52 2.62
N CYS A 39 -9.79 -9.19 2.62
CA CYS A 39 -8.77 -8.54 1.81
C CYS A 39 -7.38 -8.81 2.37
N ASP A 40 -6.48 -9.29 1.52
CA ASP A 40 -5.06 -9.25 1.82
C ASP A 40 -4.53 -7.83 1.64
N TRP A 41 -4.25 -7.16 2.77
CA TRP A 41 -3.78 -5.79 2.78
C TRP A 41 -2.31 -5.65 2.36
N PHE A 42 -1.51 -6.71 2.45
CA PHE A 42 -0.13 -6.74 1.98
C PHE A 42 -0.11 -6.79 0.46
N GLU A 43 -0.88 -7.70 -0.14
CA GLU A 43 -1.05 -7.79 -1.59
C GLU A 43 -1.65 -6.51 -2.17
N LEU A 44 -2.65 -5.92 -1.49
CA LEU A 44 -3.23 -4.65 -1.93
C LEU A 44 -2.22 -3.50 -1.92
N ALA A 45 -1.32 -3.46 -0.93
CA ALA A 45 -0.25 -2.46 -0.86
C ALA A 45 0.76 -2.65 -2.00
N LYS A 46 1.14 -3.91 -2.28
CA LYS A 46 2.02 -4.30 -3.39
C LYS A 46 1.42 -3.87 -4.72
N ASP A 47 0.18 -4.25 -5.00
CA ASP A 47 -0.56 -3.85 -6.21
C ASP A 47 -0.63 -2.33 -6.38
N LYS A 48 -0.87 -1.61 -5.28
CA LYS A 48 -0.92 -0.15 -5.29
C LYS A 48 0.44 0.46 -5.64
N ALA A 49 1.53 -0.13 -5.16
CA ALA A 49 2.89 0.28 -5.49
C ALA A 49 3.24 -0.03 -6.95
N ILE A 50 2.95 -1.25 -7.43
CA ILE A 50 3.16 -1.68 -8.82
C ILE A 50 2.43 -0.74 -9.78
N LYS A 51 1.13 -0.50 -9.56
CA LYS A 51 0.33 0.40 -10.42
C LYS A 51 0.89 1.82 -10.53
N LYS A 52 1.62 2.30 -9.52
CA LYS A 52 2.18 3.65 -9.51
C LYS A 52 3.61 3.72 -10.03
N TYR A 53 4.44 2.72 -9.73
CA TYR A 53 5.89 2.77 -9.94
C TYR A 53 6.41 1.74 -10.95
N GLY A 54 5.57 0.79 -11.39
CA GLY A 54 5.99 -0.36 -12.18
C GLY A 54 6.71 -1.38 -11.29
N ASN A 55 7.98 -1.12 -10.97
CA ASN A 55 8.74 -1.87 -9.98
C ASN A 55 8.69 -1.16 -8.62
N PRO A 56 8.09 -1.78 -7.58
CA PRO A 56 8.03 -1.20 -6.23
C PRO A 56 9.37 -1.07 -5.53
N LYS A 57 10.33 -1.97 -5.82
CA LYS A 57 11.68 -1.92 -5.28
C LYS A 57 12.48 -0.79 -5.93
N VAL A 58 13.28 -0.11 -5.11
CA VAL A 58 14.13 0.99 -5.57
C VAL A 58 15.56 0.47 -5.71
N THR A 59 15.94 0.07 -6.91
CA THR A 59 17.28 -0.44 -7.22
C THR A 59 18.16 0.58 -7.95
N ALA A 60 17.54 1.51 -8.70
CA ALA A 60 18.20 2.63 -9.36
C ALA A 60 17.25 3.83 -9.47
N VAL A 61 17.80 5.04 -9.51
CA VAL A 61 17.06 6.28 -9.77
C VAL A 61 17.76 7.03 -10.91
N LYS A 62 17.06 7.22 -12.03
CA LYS A 62 17.59 7.88 -13.25
C LYS A 62 18.93 7.28 -13.72
N GLY A 63 19.04 5.95 -13.70
CA GLY A 63 20.27 5.23 -14.06
C GLY A 63 21.40 5.29 -13.02
N SER A 64 21.23 6.02 -11.92
CA SER A 64 22.21 6.09 -10.82
C SER A 64 21.85 5.13 -9.68
N LYS A 65 22.86 4.44 -9.15
CA LYS A 65 22.78 3.63 -7.92
C LYS A 65 23.24 4.40 -6.67
N SER A 66 23.25 5.73 -6.74
CA SER A 66 23.63 6.57 -5.61
C SER A 66 22.74 6.31 -4.39
N LEU A 67 23.35 5.92 -3.27
CA LEU A 67 22.65 5.60 -2.02
C LEU A 67 21.73 6.74 -1.55
N ALA A 68 22.16 7.99 -1.70
CA ALA A 68 21.38 9.17 -1.35
C ALA A 68 20.09 9.28 -2.20
N LEU A 69 20.18 9.01 -3.51
CA LEU A 69 19.02 9.03 -4.41
C LEU A 69 18.06 7.87 -4.12
N LEU A 70 18.59 6.66 -3.90
CA LEU A 70 17.80 5.48 -3.55
C LEU A 70 17.03 5.69 -2.25
N THR A 71 17.69 6.21 -1.22
CA THR A 71 17.07 6.49 0.09
C THR A 71 15.98 7.55 -0.02
N LYS A 72 16.22 8.62 -0.80
CA LYS A 72 15.25 9.68 -1.03
C LYS A 72 14.00 9.17 -1.76
N GLU A 73 14.18 8.35 -2.80
CA GLU A 73 13.05 7.76 -3.52
C GLU A 73 12.30 6.72 -2.67
N LYS A 74 13.01 5.86 -1.92
CA LYS A 74 12.38 4.92 -0.97
C LYS A 74 11.53 5.67 0.05
N ALA A 75 12.04 6.72 0.67
CA ALA A 75 11.28 7.54 1.63
C ALA A 75 10.04 8.19 1.00
N LYS A 76 10.11 8.60 -0.27
CA LYS A 76 8.95 9.13 -1.02
C LYS A 76 7.89 8.05 -1.26
N ARG A 77 8.30 6.83 -1.63
CA ARG A 77 7.38 5.69 -1.82
C ARG A 77 6.72 5.27 -0.50
N VAL A 78 7.48 5.22 0.59
CA VAL A 78 6.96 4.97 1.94
C VAL A 78 5.89 5.99 2.32
N ARG A 79 6.18 7.30 2.22
CA ARG A 79 5.21 8.36 2.53
C ARG A 79 3.94 8.26 1.69
N PHE A 80 4.08 7.91 0.42
CA PHE A 80 2.93 7.73 -0.45
C PHE A 80 2.00 6.61 0.05
N LEU A 81 2.54 5.41 0.33
CA LEU A 81 1.73 4.26 0.75
C LEU A 81 1.15 4.44 2.16
N LEU A 82 1.90 5.03 3.10
CA LEU A 82 1.36 5.42 4.41
C LEU A 82 0.17 6.40 4.24
N GLY A 83 0.29 7.37 3.33
CA GLY A 83 -0.81 8.27 2.97
C GLY A 83 -2.01 7.58 2.32
N GLN A 84 -1.85 6.39 1.74
CA GLN A 84 -2.96 5.55 1.27
C GLN A 84 -3.61 4.75 2.40
N GLY A 85 -3.05 4.77 3.61
CA GLY A 85 -3.63 4.16 4.81
C GLY A 85 -3.14 2.74 5.10
N PHE A 86 -2.01 2.32 4.52
CA PHE A 86 -1.36 1.05 4.83
C PHE A 86 -0.51 1.15 6.11
N SER A 87 -0.34 0.03 6.81
CA SER A 87 0.58 -0.05 7.96
C SER A 87 2.04 -0.02 7.49
N TYR A 88 2.97 0.29 8.38
CA TYR A 88 4.40 0.30 8.04
C TYR A 88 4.89 -1.06 7.50
N GLU A 89 4.45 -2.17 8.10
CA GLU A 89 4.81 -3.53 7.66
C GLU A 89 4.34 -3.82 6.23
N GLN A 90 3.08 -3.47 5.91
CA GLN A 90 2.53 -3.61 4.56
C GLN A 90 3.29 -2.76 3.54
N VAL A 91 3.72 -1.57 3.95
CA VAL A 91 4.55 -0.68 3.11
C VAL A 91 5.92 -1.29 2.84
N ILE A 92 6.58 -1.85 3.84
CA ILE A 92 7.89 -2.48 3.66
C ILE A 92 7.78 -3.71 2.76
N TYR A 93 6.80 -4.58 3.01
CA TYR A 93 6.50 -5.72 2.13
C TYR A 93 6.32 -5.30 0.67
N ALA A 94 5.47 -4.30 0.43
CA ALA A 94 5.18 -3.82 -0.91
C ALA A 94 6.41 -3.24 -1.62
N LEU A 95 7.35 -2.62 -0.90
CA LEU A 95 8.54 -1.97 -1.46
C LEU A 95 9.76 -2.88 -1.56
N ASP A 96 9.71 -4.08 -0.99
CA ASP A 96 10.79 -5.07 -1.08
C ASP A 96 10.60 -6.04 -2.26
N TYR A 97 9.36 -6.15 -2.74
CA TYR A 97 9.01 -6.95 -3.91
C TYR A 97 9.67 -6.42 -5.20
N ASP A 98 10.39 -7.30 -5.89
CA ASP A 98 10.92 -7.09 -7.23
C ASP A 98 10.20 -8.02 -8.23
N PRO A 99 9.47 -7.50 -9.23
CA PRO A 99 8.84 -8.35 -10.24
C PRO A 99 9.83 -9.19 -11.05
N SER A 100 11.12 -8.83 -11.10
CA SER A 100 12.12 -9.65 -11.79
C SER A 100 12.34 -11.00 -11.10
N ASP A 101 12.13 -11.07 -9.78
CA ASP A 101 12.38 -12.28 -8.99
C ASP A 101 11.38 -13.40 -9.35
N ASP A 102 10.23 -13.05 -9.94
CA ASP A 102 9.19 -14.02 -10.34
C ASP A 102 9.51 -14.75 -11.67
N PHE A 103 10.46 -14.27 -12.47
CA PHE A 103 10.80 -14.84 -13.79
C PHE A 103 11.97 -15.83 -13.78
N ASP A 104 12.68 -15.94 -12.65
CA ASP A 104 13.87 -16.80 -12.49
C ASP A 104 13.55 -18.21 -11.94
N ASN A 105 12.30 -18.68 -12.02
CA ASN A 105 11.86 -19.98 -11.50
C ASN A 105 11.09 -20.82 -12.53
#